data_AF-A0A088DM12-F1
#
_entry.id   AF-A0A088DM12-F1
#
_cell.length_a   1.000
_cell.length_b   1.000
_cell.length_c   1.000
_cell.angle_alpha   90.00
_cell.angle_beta   90.00
_cell.angle_gamma   90.00
#
_symmetry.space_group_name_H-M   'P 1'
#
loop_
_entity.id
_entity.type
_entity.pdbx_description
1 polymer ?
#
loop_
_entity_poly.entity_id
_entity_poly.type
_entity_poly.pdbx_seq_one_letter_code
_entity_poly.pdbx_strand_id
1 'polypeptide(L)' 'GDIDYIPASKPRRLPSVISANEVQRILQVMDTRNQVIFTLLYGAGLRINECLRLRVKDFDFDNGCITVHDGKG' A
#
# COMPACT_ATOMS: atom_id res chain seq x y z
N GLY A 1 -0.15 -19.64 -48.04
CA GLY A 1 -0.89 -19.94 -46.80
C GLY A 1 -0.42 -18.95 -45.79
N ASP A 2 -1.26 -17.98 -45.45
CA ASP A 2 -0.98 -17.02 -44.39
C ASP A 2 -0.98 -17.77 -43.06
N ILE A 3 0.16 -17.72 -42.37
CA ILE A 3 0.27 -18.19 -41.00
C ILE A 3 -0.02 -16.99 -40.10
N ASP A 4 -1.23 -16.97 -39.53
CA ASP A 4 -1.64 -16.00 -38.53
C ASP A 4 -0.70 -16.07 -37.31
N TYR A 5 0.19 -15.08 -37.21
CA TYR A 5 1.07 -14.91 -36.07
C TYR A 5 0.27 -14.42 -34.86
N ILE A 6 0.03 -15.29 -33.88
CA ILE A 6 -0.57 -14.93 -32.59
C ILE A 6 0.56 -14.69 -31.58
N PRO A 7 0.76 -13.45 -31.09
CA PRO A 7 1.78 -13.18 -30.09
C PRO A 7 1.43 -13.88 -28.75
N ALA A 8 2.41 -14.54 -28.15
CA ALA A 8 2.25 -15.18 -26.84
C ALA A 8 1.88 -14.16 -25.75
N SER A 9 0.88 -14.50 -24.93
CA SER A 9 0.49 -13.69 -23.77
C SER A 9 1.67 -13.57 -22.80
N LYS A 10 2.08 -12.33 -22.50
CA LYS A 10 3.20 -12.07 -21.58
C LYS A 10 2.91 -12.71 -20.21
N PRO A 11 3.86 -13.46 -19.61
CA PRO A 11 3.67 -14.01 -18.28
C PRO A 11 3.40 -12.87 -17.28
N ARG A 12 2.31 -12.98 -16.52
CA ARG A 12 1.99 -12.04 -15.43
C ARG A 12 3.15 -12.06 -14.43
N ARG A 13 3.84 -10.92 -14.28
CA ARG A 13 4.82 -10.74 -13.21
C ARG A 13 4.08 -10.85 -11.89
N LEU A 14 4.44 -11.84 -11.09
CA LEU A 14 3.96 -11.95 -9.71
C LEU A 14 4.43 -10.70 -8.95
N PRO A 15 3.57 -10.06 -8.14
CA PRO A 15 3.99 -8.94 -7.33
C PRO A 15 5.10 -9.40 -6.37
N SER A 16 6.25 -8.75 -6.43
CA SER A 16 7.28 -8.90 -5.40
C SER A 16 6.75 -8.26 -4.12
N VAL A 17 6.44 -9.08 -3.12
CA VAL A 17 6.03 -8.62 -1.80
C VAL A 17 7.26 -8.30 -0.94
N ILE A 18 7.16 -7.27 -0.10
CA ILE A 18 8.21 -6.90 0.85
C ILE A 18 8.05 -7.77 2.10
N SER A 19 9.12 -8.40 2.57
CA SER A 19 9.13 -9.18 3.81
C SER A 19 9.05 -8.29 5.05
N ALA A 20 8.57 -8.83 6.17
CA ALA A 20 8.51 -8.08 7.44
C ALA A 20 9.88 -7.52 7.87
N ASN A 21 10.96 -8.28 7.65
CA ASN A 21 12.33 -7.84 7.95
C ASN A 21 12.79 -6.67 7.06
N GLU A 22 12.38 -6.65 5.79
CA GLU A 22 12.65 -5.51 4.90
C GLU A 22 11.87 -4.28 5.34
N VAL A 23 10.60 -4.44 5.71
CA VAL A 23 9.79 -3.32 6.24
C VAL A 23 10.43 -2.74 7.49
N GLN A 24 10.88 -3.57 8.43
CA GLN A 24 11.52 -3.09 9.65
C GLN A 24 12.81 -2.30 9.36
N ARG A 25 13.65 -2.79 8.44
CA ARG A 25 14.85 -2.07 8.01
C ARG A 25 14.54 -0.73 7.33
N ILE A 26 13.46 -0.67 6.54
CA ILE A 26 13.00 0.56 5.89
C ILE A 26 12.52 1.56 6.94
N LEU A 27 11.69 1.13 7.89
CA LEU A 27 11.18 2.01 8.95
C LEU A 27 12.32 2.60 9.79
N GLN A 28 13.37 1.83 10.09
CA GLN A 28 14.50 2.30 10.91
C GLN A 28 15.30 3.48 10.32
N VAL A 29 15.29 3.65 9.00
CA VAL A 29 16.05 4.73 8.32
C VAL A 29 15.19 5.93 7.93
N MET A 30 13.88 5.88 8.19
CA MET A 30 12.95 6.96 7.86
C MET A 30 12.87 8.02 8.96
N ASP A 31 12.60 9.26 8.56
CA ASP A 31 12.19 10.33 9.47
C ASP A 31 10.80 10.05 10.09
N THR A 32 10.52 10.70 11.22
CA THR A 32 9.30 10.47 12.02
C THR A 32 8.01 10.58 11.20
N ARG A 33 7.92 11.55 10.29
CA ARG A 33 6.71 11.73 9.46
C ARG A 33 6.53 10.56 8.50
N ASN A 34 7.58 10.19 7.78
CA ASN A 34 7.53 9.11 6.80
C ASN A 34 7.34 7.75 7.47
N GLN A 35 7.90 7.53 8.67
CA GLN A 35 7.63 6.32 9.47
C GLN A 35 6.14 6.14 9.75
N VAL A 36 5.44 7.20 10.18
CA VAL A 36 4.00 7.12 10.47
C VAL A 36 3.22 6.78 9.20
N ILE A 37 3.48 7.48 8.09
CA ILE A 37 2.81 7.22 6.81
C ILE A 37 3.03 5.77 6.36
N PHE A 38 4.28 5.30 6.39
CA PHE A 38 4.62 3.95 5.93
C PHE A 38 4.01 2.88 6.83
N THR A 39 3.97 3.12 8.14
CA THR A 39 3.33 2.22 9.11
C THR A 39 1.82 2.14 8.88
N LEU A 40 1.15 3.25 8.54
CA LEU A 40 -0.28 3.25 8.20
C LEU A 40 -0.56 2.51 6.88
N LEU A 41 0.28 2.73 5.85
CA LEU A 41 0.15 2.02 4.57
C LEU A 41 0.35 0.50 4.74
N TYR A 42 1.40 0.10 5.45
CA TYR A 42 1.72 -1.31 5.64
C TYR A 42 0.82 -2.00 6.68
N GLY A 43 0.60 -1.36 7.82
CA GLY A 43 -0.10 -1.94 8.97
C GLY A 43 -1.63 -1.93 8.82
N ALA A 44 -2.21 -0.89 8.25
CA ALA A 44 -3.65 -0.80 8.01
C ALA A 44 -4.06 -1.14 6.56
N GLY A 45 -3.09 -1.43 5.68
CA GLY A 45 -3.34 -1.83 4.30
C GLY A 45 -3.95 -0.73 3.43
N LEU A 46 -3.73 0.53 3.79
CA LEU A 46 -4.29 1.69 3.09
C LEU A 46 -3.65 1.86 1.71
N ARG A 47 -4.44 2.32 0.74
CA ARG A 47 -3.88 2.87 -0.50
C ARG A 47 -3.19 4.20 -0.20
N ILE A 48 -2.20 4.55 -1.02
CA ILE A 48 -1.45 5.80 -0.86
C ILE A 48 -2.39 7.03 -0.79
N ASN A 49 -3.39 7.10 -1.66
CA ASN A 49 -4.33 8.22 -1.68
C ASN A 49 -5.26 8.25 -0.46
N GLU A 50 -5.62 7.09 0.09
CA GLU A 50 -6.44 7.00 1.30
C GLU A 50 -5.63 7.53 2.49
N CYS A 51 -4.39 7.07 2.65
CA CYS A 51 -3.49 7.51 3.72
C CYS A 51 -3.19 9.02 3.65
N LEU A 52 -2.96 9.57 2.46
CA LEU A 52 -2.64 10.99 2.28
C LEU A 52 -3.84 11.93 2.53
N ARG A 53 -5.07 11.40 2.47
CA ARG A 53 -6.31 12.18 2.70
C ARG A 53 -6.79 12.12 4.15
N LEU A 54 -6.22 11.26 4.98
CA LEU A 54 -6.59 11.12 6.39
C LEU A 54 -6.46 12.45 7.14
N ARG A 55 -7.44 12.70 7.99
CA ARG A 55 -7.48 13.81 8.94
C ARG A 55 -7.40 13.25 10.34
N VAL A 56 -6.94 14.07 11.30
CA VAL A 56 -6.81 13.67 12.71
C VAL A 56 -8.13 13.13 13.29
N LYS A 57 -9.27 13.69 12.86
CA LYS A 57 -10.62 13.23 13.29
C LYS A 57 -11.01 11.84 12.81
N ASP A 58 -10.31 11.30 11.81
CA ASP A 58 -10.62 10.00 11.22
C ASP A 58 -10.02 8.84 12.05
N PHE A 59 -9.17 9.17 13.03
CA PHE A 59 -8.59 8.24 13.98
C PHE A 59 -9.48 8.10 15.20
N ASP A 60 -9.98 6.89 15.42
CA ASP A 60 -10.63 6.49 16.67
C ASP A 60 -9.60 5.71 17.50
N PHE A 61 -8.94 6.41 18.41
CA PHE A 61 -7.91 5.82 19.27
C PHE A 61 -8.50 4.91 20.36
N ASP A 62 -9.76 5.11 20.75
CA ASP A 62 -10.42 4.28 21.77
C ASP A 62 -10.74 2.89 21.21
N ASN A 63 -11.16 2.83 19.94
CA ASN A 63 -11.47 1.58 19.25
C ASN A 63 -10.31 1.07 18.36
N GLY A 64 -9.19 1.80 18.29
CA GLY A 64 -8.03 1.42 17.48
C GLY A 64 -8.34 1.32 15.99
N CYS A 65 -9.24 2.18 15.49
CA CYS A 65 -9.78 2.10 14.13
C CYS A 65 -9.54 3.40 13.35
N ILE A 66 -9.48 3.30 12.03
CA ILE A 66 -9.31 4.44 11.13
C ILE A 66 -10.48 4.44 10.15
N THR A 67 -11.20 5.56 10.09
CA THR A 67 -12.31 5.72 9.13
C THR A 67 -11.76 6.21 7.80
N VAL A 68 -11.78 5.35 6.78
CA VAL A 68 -11.40 5.72 5.42
C VAL A 68 -12.63 6.22 4.67
N HIS A 69 -12.61 7.50 4.30
CA HIS A 69 -13.64 8.08 3.46
C HIS A 69 -13.31 7.87 1.97
N ASP A 70 -14.32 7.54 1.17
CA ASP A 70 -14.20 7.35 -0.29
C ASP A 70 -13.42 6.09 -0.70
N GLY A 71 -13.67 4.98 -0.01
CA GLY A 71 -13.16 3.64 -0.36
C GLY A 71 -13.81 3.12 -1.64
N LYS A 72 -13.16 3.41 -2.78
CA LYS A 72 -13.61 3.21 -4.17
C LYS A 72 -14.71 4.16 -4.67
N GLY A 73 -14.24 5.23 -5.30
CA GLY A 73 -14.61 5.70 -6.65
C GLY A 73 -13.37 5.66 -7.55
#